data_AF-A0A8C3QBR0-F1
#
_entry.id   AF-A0A8C3QBR0-F1
#
_cell.length_a   1.000
_cell.length_b   1.000
_cell.length_c   1.000
_cell.angle_alpha   90.00
_cell.angle_beta   90.00
_cell.angle_gamma   90.00
#
_symmetry.space_group_name_H-M   'P 1'
#
loop_
_entity.id
_entity.type
_entity.pdbx_description
1 polymer ?
#
loop_
_entity_poly.entity_id
_entity_poly.type
_entity_poly.pdbx_seq_one_letter_code
_entity_poly.pdbx_strand_id
1 'polypeptide(L)'
;MAQSLLLLASLLILSSPGHCVHTQSLNAFKKSPSNTSSSVLKRTTWPRDCSEVLAGSPSGVYIIQPTGLHPIMVYCEMSGADGGWTVIQRNRQDTDITWAESWSTYKHGFGNVHTEFWLGTEYIHQITRQKIYQVRFVIWDAANNMKFADYNLFSLDDESQGYRLRLGAHSGTAEDAMDSDNPRKVHNNMKFSTKDR
;
A
#
# COMPACT_ATOMS: atom_id res chain seq x y z
N MET A 1 1.25 -20.71 -13.04
CA MET A 1 1.41 -20.99 -11.59
C MET A 1 1.67 -19.65 -10.88
N ALA A 2 0.62 -18.88 -10.61
CA ALA A 2 0.70 -17.62 -9.85
C ALA A 2 -0.23 -17.63 -8.62
N GLN A 3 -0.88 -18.78 -8.35
CA GLN A 3 -1.82 -18.95 -7.24
C GLN A 3 -1.14 -19.16 -5.88
N SER A 4 0.19 -19.33 -5.83
CA SER A 4 0.87 -19.83 -4.63
C SER A 4 1.37 -18.76 -3.65
N LEU A 5 1.22 -17.47 -3.95
CA LEU A 5 1.63 -16.37 -3.05
C LEU A 5 0.49 -15.83 -2.18
N LEU A 6 -0.74 -16.33 -2.35
CA LEU A 6 -1.94 -15.82 -1.67
C LEU A 6 -2.33 -16.64 -0.42
N LEU A 7 -1.53 -17.63 -0.01
CA LEU A 7 -1.85 -18.59 1.06
C LEU A 7 -1.21 -18.29 2.42
N LEU A 8 -0.38 -17.25 2.53
CA LEU A 8 0.08 -16.75 3.82
C LEU A 8 -0.60 -15.42 4.08
N ALA A 9 -0.94 -15.12 5.34
CA ALA A 9 -1.48 -13.82 5.73
C ALA A 9 -0.47 -12.75 5.32
N SER A 10 -0.72 -12.09 4.19
CA SER A 10 0.12 -11.06 3.60
C SER A 10 -0.55 -9.72 3.85
N LEU A 11 0.14 -8.85 4.58
CA LEU A 11 -0.17 -7.43 4.55
C LEU A 11 0.77 -6.81 3.53
N LEU A 12 0.21 -6.43 2.38
CA LEU A 12 0.92 -5.71 1.35
C LEU A 12 0.69 -4.23 1.54
N ILE A 13 1.76 -3.49 1.76
CA ILE A 13 1.67 -2.09 2.14
C ILE A 13 2.60 -1.24 1.30
N LEU A 14 2.10 -0.12 0.78
CA LEU A 14 2.86 0.87 0.04
C LEU A 14 3.14 2.10 0.89
N SER A 15 4.39 2.56 0.90
CA SER A 15 4.73 3.89 1.39
C SER A 15 5.64 4.58 0.38
N SER A 16 5.58 5.91 0.33
CA SER A 16 6.60 6.69 -0.35
C SER A 16 7.69 7.09 0.64
N PRO A 17 8.97 7.18 0.23
CA PRO A 17 10.01 7.79 1.06
C PRO A 17 9.61 9.22 1.46
N GLY A 18 9.23 9.41 2.72
CA GLY A 18 8.93 10.72 3.29
C GLY A 18 10.21 11.42 3.76
N HIS A 19 10.34 12.70 3.44
CA HIS A 19 11.41 13.55 3.96
C HIS A 19 11.29 13.65 5.49
N CYS A 20 12.25 13.11 6.23
CA CYS A 20 12.41 13.42 7.64
C CYS A 20 12.77 14.91 7.80
N VAL A 21 11.80 15.77 8.13
CA VAL A 21 12.12 17.09 8.68
C VAL A 21 12.42 16.91 10.16
N HIS A 22 13.71 16.97 10.48
CA HIS A 22 14.23 17.05 11.83
C HIS A 22 13.77 18.38 12.46
N THR A 23 12.79 18.35 13.37
CA THR A 23 12.43 19.53 14.15
C THR A 23 13.32 19.62 15.38
N GLN A 24 14.35 20.47 15.28
CA GLN A 24 15.08 20.98 16.44
C GLN A 24 14.22 22.02 17.18
N SER A 25 14.31 21.96 18.50
CA SER A 25 13.63 22.80 19.50
C SER A 25 13.70 24.30 19.21
N LEU A 26 12.57 24.99 19.38
CA LEU A 26 12.55 26.40 19.77
C LEU A 26 11.47 26.63 20.85
N ASN A 27 11.93 26.92 22.06
CA ASN A 27 11.14 27.59 23.08
C ASN A 27 10.96 29.06 22.67
N ALA A 28 9.74 29.59 22.74
CA ALA A 28 9.36 30.70 23.64
C ALA A 28 8.20 31.60 23.14
N PHE A 29 7.51 32.16 24.16
CA PHE A 29 6.62 33.32 24.21
C PHE A 29 5.12 33.21 23.87
N LYS A 30 4.33 33.24 24.96
CA LYS A 30 2.90 33.59 25.03
C LYS A 30 2.66 35.07 24.67
N LYS A 31 1.60 35.33 23.88
CA LYS A 31 0.63 36.42 24.14
C LYS A 31 -0.70 36.18 23.41
N SER A 32 -1.81 36.53 24.07
CA SER A 32 -3.22 36.35 23.67
C SER A 32 -3.78 37.61 22.94
N PRO A 33 -5.08 37.73 22.63
CA PRO A 33 -5.73 37.33 21.39
C PRO A 33 -6.24 38.55 20.57
N SER A 34 -6.42 38.41 19.25
CA SER A 34 -7.31 39.31 18.50
C SER A 34 -8.13 38.51 17.48
N ASN A 35 -9.44 38.63 17.64
CA ASN A 35 -10.46 38.04 16.77
C ASN A 35 -10.46 38.75 15.42
N THR A 36 -10.29 38.00 14.34
CA THR A 36 -10.92 38.36 13.06
C THR A 36 -11.29 37.08 12.34
N SER A 37 -12.60 36.82 12.32
CA SER A 37 -13.23 35.76 11.56
C SER A 37 -12.96 35.97 10.07
N SER A 38 -12.12 35.11 9.50
CA SER A 38 -12.20 34.78 8.08
C SER A 38 -12.10 33.27 7.98
N SER A 39 -13.25 32.64 7.82
CA SER A 39 -13.37 31.24 7.44
C SER A 39 -12.76 31.08 6.05
N VAL A 40 -11.43 30.88 6.01
CA VAL A 40 -10.80 30.22 4.88
C VAL A 40 -11.53 28.89 4.77
N LEU A 41 -12.39 28.76 3.76
CA LEU A 41 -12.88 27.47 3.32
C LEU A 41 -11.64 26.63 3.01
N LYS A 42 -11.16 25.86 3.98
CA LYS A 42 -10.17 24.81 3.75
C LYS A 42 -10.82 23.91 2.73
N ARG A 43 -10.44 24.06 1.45
CA ARG A 43 -10.71 23.04 0.46
C ARG A 43 -10.10 21.77 1.05
N THR A 44 -10.94 20.85 1.51
CA THR A 44 -10.51 19.54 1.96
C THR A 44 -10.12 18.77 0.71
N THR A 45 -8.90 19.03 0.24
CA THR A 45 -8.26 18.17 -0.76
C THR A 45 -7.94 16.87 -0.04
N TRP A 46 -8.47 15.76 -0.56
CA TRP A 46 -8.15 14.44 -0.03
C TRP A 46 -6.64 14.17 -0.17
N PRO A 47 -6.00 13.49 0.79
CA PRO A 47 -4.61 13.08 0.65
C PRO A 47 -4.46 12.16 -0.57
N ARG A 48 -3.32 12.20 -1.27
CA ARG A 48 -3.12 11.34 -2.46
C ARG A 48 -2.95 9.86 -2.12
N ASP A 49 -2.42 9.59 -0.94
CA ASP A 49 -2.23 8.26 -0.35
C ASP A 49 -2.06 8.41 1.17
N CYS A 50 -1.84 7.30 1.87
CA CYS A 50 -1.76 7.29 3.33
C CYS A 50 -0.54 8.05 3.89
N SER A 51 0.50 8.30 3.10
CA SER A 51 1.68 9.05 3.56
C SER A 51 1.41 10.55 3.76
N GLU A 52 0.30 11.04 3.22
CA GLU A 52 -0.17 12.42 3.38
C GLU A 52 -1.23 12.56 4.49
N VAL A 53 -1.63 11.45 5.12
CA VAL A 53 -2.47 11.49 6.33
C VAL A 53 -1.63 12.00 7.50
N LEU A 54 -2.22 12.82 8.35
CA LEU A 54 -1.53 13.45 9.48
C LEU A 54 -0.88 12.40 10.39
N ALA A 55 0.41 12.57 10.69
CA ALA A 55 1.14 11.72 11.62
C ALA A 55 0.44 11.67 12.99
N GLY A 56 0.35 10.46 13.57
CA GLY A 56 -0.38 10.21 14.82
C GLY A 56 -1.90 10.01 14.65
N SER A 57 -2.44 10.11 13.43
CA SER A 57 -3.81 9.64 13.16
C SER A 57 -3.93 8.14 13.39
N PRO A 58 -5.11 7.61 13.79
CA PRO A 58 -5.28 6.19 14.03
C PRO A 58 -5.27 5.39 12.72
N SER A 59 -4.83 4.14 12.76
CA SER A 59 -5.02 3.22 11.63
C SER A 59 -6.50 2.97 11.37
N GLY A 60 -6.89 2.88 10.10
CA GLY A 60 -8.29 2.76 9.74
C GLY A 60 -8.55 3.01 8.26
N VAL A 61 -9.83 3.16 7.91
CA VAL A 61 -10.25 3.43 6.54
C VAL A 61 -10.28 4.94 6.30
N TYR A 62 -9.61 5.37 5.24
CA TYR A 62 -9.53 6.76 4.81
C TYR A 62 -9.98 6.90 3.36
N ILE A 63 -10.45 8.09 3.00
CA ILE A 63 -10.65 8.48 1.60
C ILE A 63 -9.36 9.15 1.13
N ILE A 64 -8.78 8.62 0.06
CA ILE A 64 -7.65 9.22 -0.66
C ILE A 64 -8.09 9.61 -2.07
N GLN A 65 -7.38 10.54 -2.69
CA GLN A 65 -7.58 10.87 -4.11
C GLN A 65 -6.24 10.85 -4.83
N PRO A 66 -5.81 9.69 -5.36
CA PRO A 66 -4.65 9.60 -6.22
C PRO A 66 -4.79 10.52 -7.44
N THR A 67 -3.68 11.00 -7.95
CA THR A 67 -3.60 11.86 -9.13
C THR A 67 -4.20 11.16 -10.34
N GLY A 68 -5.21 11.78 -10.97
CA GLY A 68 -5.89 11.20 -12.13
C GLY A 68 -6.98 10.18 -11.80
N LEU A 69 -7.27 9.93 -10.52
CA LEU A 69 -8.36 9.09 -10.06
C LEU A 69 -9.47 9.88 -9.36
N HIS A 70 -10.66 9.28 -9.33
CA HIS A 70 -11.70 9.70 -8.39
C HIS A 70 -11.30 9.32 -6.95
N PRO A 71 -11.90 9.94 -5.91
CA PRO A 71 -11.66 9.52 -4.54
C PRO A 71 -12.01 8.04 -4.32
N ILE A 72 -11.14 7.32 -3.60
CA ILE A 72 -11.30 5.89 -3.28
C ILE A 72 -11.08 5.67 -1.78
N MET A 73 -11.66 4.60 -1.25
CA MET A 73 -11.44 4.17 0.14
C MET A 73 -10.26 3.20 0.21
N VAL A 74 -9.35 3.43 1.16
CA VAL A 74 -8.20 2.56 1.45
C VAL A 74 -8.07 2.36 2.94
N TYR A 75 -7.42 1.27 3.34
CA TYR A 75 -6.96 1.13 4.72
C TYR A 75 -5.57 1.74 4.85
N CYS A 76 -5.42 2.70 5.77
CA CYS A 76 -4.14 3.28 6.15
C CYS A 76 -3.65 2.65 7.45
N GLU A 77 -2.45 2.05 7.40
CA GLU A 77 -1.71 1.70 8.60
C GLU A 77 -0.90 2.92 9.04
N MET A 78 -1.27 3.49 10.17
CA MET A 78 -0.67 4.71 10.73
C MET A 78 0.12 4.44 12.01
N SER A 79 0.08 3.21 12.53
CA SER A 79 0.81 2.82 13.73
C SER A 79 2.33 2.78 13.48
N GLY A 80 3.10 3.10 14.52
CA GLY A 80 4.57 3.02 14.48
C GLY A 80 5.26 4.29 13.98
N ALA A 81 6.59 4.29 14.04
CA ALA A 81 7.41 5.42 13.59
C ALA A 81 7.44 5.56 12.06
N ASP A 82 7.05 4.50 11.33
CA ASP A 82 7.03 4.39 9.88
C ASP A 82 5.60 4.35 9.30
N GLY A 83 4.58 4.79 10.05
CA GLY A 83 3.19 4.87 9.57
C GLY A 83 3.01 5.71 8.30
N GLY A 84 1.80 5.68 7.72
CA GLY A 84 1.53 6.35 6.43
C GLY A 84 1.47 5.37 5.25
N TRP A 85 1.05 4.16 5.57
CA TRP A 85 1.17 2.96 4.77
C TRP A 85 -0.19 2.64 4.14
N THR A 86 -0.28 2.65 2.80
CA THR A 86 -1.51 2.26 2.08
C THR A 86 -1.55 0.75 1.90
N VAL A 87 -2.51 0.08 2.54
CA VAL A 87 -2.70 -1.36 2.40
C VAL A 87 -3.37 -1.66 1.06
N ILE A 88 -2.70 -2.47 0.22
CA ILE A 88 -3.19 -2.83 -1.12
C ILE A 88 -3.78 -4.23 -1.20
N GLN A 89 -3.39 -5.11 -0.27
CA GLN A 89 -3.97 -6.43 -0.08
C GLN A 89 -3.85 -6.82 1.39
N ARG A 90 -4.87 -7.52 1.89
CA ARG A 90 -4.90 -8.10 3.23
C ARG A 90 -5.66 -9.41 3.19
N ASN A 91 -5.10 -10.45 3.80
CA ASN A 91 -5.75 -11.73 4.06
C ASN A 91 -5.30 -12.28 5.43
N ARG A 92 -6.03 -13.28 5.87
CA ARG A 92 -5.84 -14.05 7.12
C ARG A 92 -5.98 -15.54 6.82
N GLN A 93 -5.59 -16.38 7.77
CA GLN A 93 -5.69 -17.83 7.61
C GLN A 93 -7.15 -18.30 7.41
N ASP A 94 -8.11 -17.60 8.01
CA ASP A 94 -9.54 -17.85 7.99
C ASP A 94 -10.30 -16.98 6.96
N THR A 95 -9.60 -16.49 5.93
CA THR A 95 -10.25 -15.69 4.87
C THR A 95 -11.16 -16.54 4.00
N ASP A 96 -12.43 -16.15 3.89
CA ASP A 96 -13.42 -16.80 3.03
C ASP A 96 -13.28 -16.45 1.53
N ILE A 97 -12.43 -15.48 1.18
CA ILE A 97 -12.17 -15.10 -0.20
C ILE A 97 -11.32 -16.18 -0.88
N THR A 98 -11.77 -16.67 -2.04
CA THR A 98 -11.11 -17.78 -2.76
C THR A 98 -9.79 -17.38 -3.42
N TRP A 99 -9.55 -16.08 -3.63
CA TRP A 99 -8.41 -15.55 -4.37
C TRP A 99 -8.24 -16.15 -5.78
N ALA A 100 -9.34 -16.65 -6.36
CA ALA A 100 -9.39 -17.27 -7.68
C ALA A 100 -10.36 -16.50 -8.60
N GLU A 101 -10.18 -15.19 -8.64
CA GLU A 101 -11.08 -14.26 -9.32
C GLU A 101 -10.71 -14.01 -10.80
N SER A 102 -11.65 -13.41 -11.54
CA SER A 102 -11.44 -13.02 -12.96
C SER A 102 -10.47 -11.85 -13.11
N TRP A 103 -9.95 -11.63 -14.31
CA TRP A 103 -9.13 -10.45 -14.63
C TRP A 103 -9.85 -9.15 -14.27
N SER A 104 -11.13 -9.03 -14.64
CA SER A 104 -11.93 -7.83 -14.37
C SER A 104 -12.13 -7.60 -12.87
N THR A 105 -12.34 -8.67 -12.11
CA THR A 105 -12.49 -8.61 -10.64
C THR A 105 -11.18 -8.17 -9.98
N TYR A 106 -10.04 -8.74 -10.38
CA TYR A 106 -8.74 -8.30 -9.87
C TYR A 106 -8.41 -6.85 -10.28
N LYS A 107 -8.77 -6.44 -11.49
CA LYS A 107 -8.55 -5.09 -11.98
C LYS A 107 -9.22 -4.04 -11.10
N HIS A 108 -10.48 -4.27 -10.72
CA HIS A 108 -11.31 -3.31 -9.98
C HIS A 108 -11.39 -3.57 -8.47
N GLY A 109 -10.78 -4.64 -7.97
CA GLY A 109 -10.74 -4.96 -6.55
C GLY A 109 -11.95 -5.74 -6.06
N PHE A 110 -11.79 -6.37 -4.89
CA PHE A 110 -12.82 -7.19 -4.24
C PHE A 110 -12.52 -7.37 -2.75
N GLY A 111 -13.50 -7.84 -1.99
CA GLY A 111 -13.42 -8.01 -0.55
C GLY A 111 -13.89 -6.77 0.22
N ASN A 112 -13.50 -6.68 1.49
CA ASN A 112 -13.87 -5.58 2.39
C ASN A 112 -12.61 -4.89 2.90
N VAL A 113 -12.47 -3.59 2.61
CA VAL A 113 -11.32 -2.77 3.02
C VAL A 113 -11.09 -2.74 4.54
N HIS A 114 -12.11 -3.04 5.35
CA HIS A 114 -11.97 -3.16 6.80
C HIS A 114 -11.35 -4.49 7.24
N THR A 115 -11.46 -5.54 6.41
CA THR A 115 -11.04 -6.91 6.74
C THR A 115 -10.10 -7.44 5.66
N GLU A 116 -10.54 -8.31 4.75
CA GLU A 116 -9.74 -8.96 3.73
C GLU A 116 -10.14 -8.45 2.35
N PHE A 117 -9.16 -8.05 1.55
CA PHE A 117 -9.42 -7.43 0.26
C PHE A 117 -8.23 -7.46 -0.68
N TRP A 118 -8.52 -7.26 -1.96
CA TRP A 118 -7.60 -6.80 -2.98
C TRP A 118 -8.05 -5.41 -3.43
N LEU A 119 -7.19 -4.40 -3.32
CA LEU A 119 -7.57 -3.02 -3.62
C LEU A 119 -8.06 -2.85 -5.06
N GLY A 120 -7.43 -3.56 -6.00
CA GLY A 120 -7.67 -3.47 -7.43
C GLY A 120 -6.39 -3.11 -8.17
N THR A 121 -6.01 -3.92 -9.15
CA THR A 121 -4.72 -3.81 -9.85
C THR A 121 -4.59 -2.48 -10.59
N GLU A 122 -5.68 -1.96 -11.15
CA GLU A 122 -5.68 -0.64 -11.79
C GLU A 122 -5.43 0.48 -10.78
N TYR A 123 -6.06 0.42 -9.60
CA TYR A 123 -5.84 1.43 -8.56
C TYR A 123 -4.41 1.38 -8.02
N ILE A 124 -3.84 0.19 -7.86
CA ILE A 124 -2.44 0.01 -7.46
C ILE A 124 -1.49 0.60 -8.52
N HIS A 125 -1.72 0.35 -9.80
CA HIS A 125 -0.96 0.97 -10.90
C HIS A 125 -1.02 2.50 -10.83
N GLN A 126 -2.23 3.07 -10.73
CA GLN A 126 -2.40 4.53 -10.70
C GLN A 126 -1.76 5.16 -9.45
N ILE A 127 -1.84 4.50 -8.28
CA ILE A 127 -1.16 4.96 -7.07
C ILE A 127 0.36 4.96 -7.29
N THR A 128 0.93 3.83 -7.75
CA THR A 128 2.37 3.65 -7.91
C THR A 128 3.00 4.48 -9.01
N ARG A 129 2.20 5.04 -9.93
CA ARG A 129 2.65 5.96 -10.97
C ARG A 129 2.91 7.39 -10.45
N GLN A 130 2.38 7.76 -9.28
CA GLN A 130 2.44 9.14 -8.80
C GLN A 130 3.84 9.58 -8.33
N LYS A 131 4.62 8.65 -7.79
CA LYS A 131 5.96 8.85 -7.21
C LYS A 131 6.63 7.49 -7.03
N ILE A 132 7.84 7.45 -6.48
CA ILE A 132 8.50 6.20 -6.11
C ILE A 132 7.88 5.67 -4.82
N TYR A 133 7.40 4.43 -4.86
CA TYR A 133 6.88 3.71 -3.70
C TYR A 133 7.79 2.54 -3.34
N GLN A 134 7.88 2.24 -2.05
CA GLN A 134 8.37 0.98 -1.53
C GLN A 134 7.17 0.10 -1.16
N VAL A 135 7.38 -1.22 -1.15
CA VAL A 135 6.39 -2.19 -0.68
C VAL A 135 6.94 -3.04 0.45
N ARG A 136 6.11 -3.30 1.46
CA ARG A 136 6.37 -4.27 2.51
C ARG A 136 5.38 -5.42 2.39
N PHE A 137 5.88 -6.64 2.34
CA PHE A 137 5.11 -7.87 2.52
C PHE A 137 5.27 -8.31 3.98
N VAL A 138 4.22 -8.25 4.78
CA VAL A 138 4.23 -8.80 6.16
C VAL A 138 3.58 -10.17 6.13
N ILE A 139 4.26 -11.19 6.65
CA ILE A 139 3.85 -12.59 6.60
C ILE A 139 3.87 -13.17 8.01
N TRP A 140 2.81 -13.87 8.40
CA TRP A 140 2.79 -14.68 9.62
C TRP A 140 2.98 -16.16 9.29
N ASP A 141 3.91 -16.81 9.96
CA ASP A 141 4.07 -18.27 9.85
C ASP A 141 3.06 -19.03 10.73
N ALA A 142 3.02 -20.36 10.59
CA ALA A 142 2.10 -21.22 11.35
C ALA A 142 2.34 -21.19 12.88
N ALA A 143 3.48 -20.66 13.33
CA ALA A 143 3.81 -20.46 14.74
C ALA A 143 3.56 -19.01 15.19
N ASN A 144 2.85 -18.21 14.39
CA ASN A 144 2.55 -16.78 14.61
C ASN A 144 3.80 -15.89 14.69
N ASN A 145 4.95 -16.30 14.15
CA ASN A 145 6.07 -15.40 14.01
C ASN A 145 5.86 -14.51 12.78
N MET A 146 5.99 -13.20 12.99
CA MET A 146 5.95 -12.23 11.90
C MET A 146 7.31 -12.16 11.20
N LYS A 147 7.29 -12.28 9.88
CA LYS A 147 8.41 -11.96 8.98
C LYS A 147 7.98 -10.86 8.01
N PHE A 148 8.95 -10.15 7.46
CA PHE A 148 8.66 -9.19 6.41
C PHE A 148 9.72 -9.17 5.31
N ALA A 149 9.30 -8.82 4.10
CA ALA A 149 10.15 -8.51 2.96
C ALA A 149 9.82 -7.10 2.47
N ASP A 150 10.81 -6.22 2.47
CA ASP A 150 10.73 -4.85 1.96
C ASP A 150 11.42 -4.77 0.61
N TYR A 151 10.81 -4.07 -0.34
CA TYR A 151 11.43 -3.67 -1.59
C TYR A 151 11.39 -2.16 -1.71
N ASN A 152 12.55 -1.54 -1.92
CA ASN A 152 12.68 -0.07 -1.97
C ASN A 152 12.09 0.59 -3.23
N LEU A 153 11.64 -0.22 -4.19
CA LEU A 153 10.87 0.18 -5.36
C LEU A 153 9.75 -0.83 -5.58
N PHE A 154 8.55 -0.32 -5.84
CA PHE A 154 7.40 -1.09 -6.26
C PHE A 154 6.57 -0.29 -7.25
N SER A 155 6.30 -0.87 -8.42
CA SER A 155 5.32 -0.35 -9.36
C SER A 155 4.72 -1.46 -10.19
N LEU A 156 3.54 -1.18 -10.74
CA LEU A 156 2.95 -1.98 -11.80
C LEU A 156 2.99 -1.16 -13.10
N ASP A 157 3.38 -1.78 -14.23
CA ASP A 157 3.17 -1.18 -15.55
C ASP A 157 1.65 -1.08 -15.84
N ASP A 158 1.23 -0.42 -16.92
CA ASP A 158 -0.20 -0.30 -17.27
C ASP A 158 -0.81 -1.62 -17.81
N GLU A 159 -2.13 -1.63 -18.03
CA GLU A 159 -2.86 -2.82 -18.51
C GLU A 159 -2.35 -3.36 -19.86
N SER A 160 -1.89 -2.49 -20.77
CA SER A 160 -1.37 -2.91 -22.09
C SER A 160 -0.08 -3.73 -21.95
N GLN A 161 0.67 -3.49 -20.87
CA GLN A 161 1.84 -4.26 -20.50
C GLN A 161 1.50 -5.46 -19.59
N GLY A 162 0.23 -5.64 -19.24
CA GLY A 162 -0.27 -6.72 -18.39
C GLY A 162 0.00 -6.51 -16.90
N TYR A 163 0.01 -5.26 -16.43
CA TYR A 163 0.32 -4.90 -15.04
C TYR A 163 1.62 -5.56 -14.54
N ARG A 164 2.68 -5.46 -15.35
CA ARG A 164 3.97 -6.08 -15.05
C ARG A 164 4.53 -5.55 -13.73
N LEU A 165 4.91 -6.46 -12.84
CA LEU A 165 5.51 -6.13 -11.55
C LEU A 165 6.95 -5.63 -11.71
N ARG A 166 7.29 -4.55 -11.02
CA ARG A 166 8.66 -4.04 -10.89
C ARG A 166 9.02 -3.93 -9.42
N LEU A 167 10.12 -4.58 -9.03
CA LEU A 167 10.67 -4.54 -7.69
C LEU A 167 12.10 -4.00 -7.69
N GLY A 168 12.45 -3.30 -6.62
CA GLY A 168 13.82 -2.85 -6.33
C GLY A 168 14.60 -3.83 -5.47
N ALA A 169 15.55 -3.30 -4.70
CA ALA A 169 16.37 -4.11 -3.81
C ALA A 169 15.56 -4.61 -2.60
N HIS A 170 15.69 -5.90 -2.32
CA HIS A 170 15.10 -6.57 -1.17
C HIS A 170 15.86 -6.29 0.13
N SER A 171 15.12 -6.19 1.23
CA SER A 171 15.63 -6.28 2.61
C SER A 171 14.56 -6.85 3.54
N GLY A 172 14.92 -7.21 4.77
CA GLY A 172 13.96 -7.71 5.76
C GLY A 172 14.35 -9.06 6.35
N THR A 173 13.40 -9.71 7.02
CA THR A 173 13.60 -10.98 7.74
C THR A 173 13.07 -12.20 6.98
N ALA A 174 12.25 -11.98 5.95
CA ALA A 174 11.85 -13.01 5.00
C ALA A 174 12.90 -13.18 3.91
N GLU A 175 12.87 -14.33 3.23
CA GLU A 175 13.68 -14.58 2.04
C GLU A 175 13.12 -13.79 0.84
N ASP A 176 13.98 -13.45 -0.13
CA ASP A 176 13.58 -12.84 -1.39
C ASP A 176 12.88 -13.86 -2.30
N ALA A 177 11.60 -14.07 -2.03
CA ALA A 177 10.76 -14.96 -2.81
C ALA A 177 10.28 -14.34 -4.14
N MET A 178 10.40 -13.01 -4.32
CA MET A 178 9.85 -12.32 -5.48
C MET A 178 10.89 -12.11 -6.58
N ASP A 179 12.16 -11.98 -6.24
CA ASP A 179 13.26 -11.77 -7.19
C ASP A 179 14.32 -12.88 -7.12
N SER A 180 13.86 -14.14 -7.11
CA SER A 180 14.75 -15.30 -7.01
C SER A 180 15.60 -15.50 -8.28
N ASP A 181 16.83 -16.00 -8.13
CA ASP A 181 17.70 -16.43 -9.25
C ASP A 181 17.12 -17.60 -10.08
N ASN A 182 16.09 -18.28 -9.58
CA ASN A 182 15.42 -19.35 -10.32
C ASN A 182 14.38 -18.76 -11.29
N PRO A 183 14.56 -18.87 -12.61
CA PRO A 183 13.66 -18.26 -13.59
C PRO A 183 12.25 -18.85 -13.58
N ARG A 184 12.03 -20.01 -12.93
CA ARG A 184 10.69 -20.60 -12.75
C ARG A 184 9.95 -20.10 -11.51
N LYS A 185 10.64 -19.39 -10.62
CA LYS A 185 10.11 -18.86 -9.35
C LYS A 185 10.20 -17.34 -9.24
N VAL A 186 10.91 -16.69 -10.16
CA VAL A 186 10.97 -15.22 -10.21
C VAL A 186 9.60 -14.62 -10.54
N HIS A 187 9.20 -13.62 -9.75
CA HIS A 187 7.96 -12.85 -9.94
C HIS A 187 8.26 -11.42 -10.41
N ASN A 188 9.42 -10.87 -10.06
CA ASN A 188 9.88 -9.59 -10.57
C ASN A 188 9.88 -9.61 -12.10
N ASN A 189 9.42 -8.53 -12.72
CA ASN A 189 9.26 -8.36 -14.17
C ASN A 189 8.25 -9.31 -14.85
N MET A 190 7.51 -10.14 -14.10
CA MET A 190 6.43 -10.95 -14.65
C MET A 190 5.14 -10.13 -14.81
N LYS A 191 4.33 -10.51 -15.80
CA LYS A 191 2.99 -9.96 -16.00
C LYS A 191 2.05 -10.52 -14.94
N PHE A 192 1.05 -9.73 -14.58
CA PHE A 192 -0.08 -10.22 -13.80
C PHE A 192 -0.88 -11.23 -14.63
N SER A 193 -1.48 -12.23 -13.96
CA SER A 193 -2.30 -13.25 -14.61
C SER A 193 -3.41 -13.73 -13.68
N THR A 194 -4.56 -14.07 -14.23
CA THR A 194 -5.73 -14.65 -13.58
C THR A 194 -6.13 -15.95 -14.26
N LYS A 195 -7.19 -16.61 -13.78
CA LYS A 195 -7.66 -17.88 -14.37
C LYS A 195 -8.09 -17.75 -15.84
N ASP A 196 -8.42 -16.54 -16.26
CA ASP A 196 -8.97 -16.18 -17.56
C ASP A 196 -8.03 -15.28 -18.40
N ARG A 197 -6.85 -14.88 -17.90
CA ARG A 197 -5.89 -14.05 -18.66
C ARG A 197 -4.45 -14.12 -18.15
#